data_AF-A0A5B0RKT5-F1
#
_entry.id   AF-A0A5B0RKT5-F1
#
_cell.length_a   1.000
_cell.length_b   1.000
_cell.length_c   1.000
_cell.angle_alpha   90.00
_cell.angle_beta   90.00
_cell.angle_gamma   90.00
#
_symmetry.space_group_name_H-M   'P 1'
#
loop_
_entity.id
_entity.type
_entity.pdbx_description
1 polymer ?
#
loop_
_entity_poly.entity_id
_entity_poly.type
_entity_poly.pdbx_seq_one_letter_code
_entity_poly.pdbx_strand_id
1 'polypeptide(L)'
;MISSSVRSAGHVHKPMIRFLGKRVYDSPSPAATSHPLAPEEVKSKFSDFLKLQKNPQPVHSSPSSSSSTQASQSKERVLWYDDPSELPWNYKTPSSSEIELVNGGGVIR
;
A
#
# COMPACT_ATOMS: atom_id res chain seq x y z
N MET A 1 40.29 15.49 -39.28
CA MET A 1 39.93 15.55 -37.86
C MET A 1 38.72 16.46 -37.68
N ILE A 2 37.51 15.91 -37.64
CA ILE A 2 36.32 16.65 -37.17
C ILE A 2 35.41 15.60 -36.51
N SER A 3 35.34 15.61 -35.19
CA SER A 3 34.38 14.79 -34.43
C SER A 3 33.45 15.76 -33.71
N SER A 4 32.33 16.09 -34.35
CA SER A 4 31.25 16.87 -33.77
C SER A 4 29.99 16.01 -33.78
N SER A 5 29.77 15.29 -32.70
CA SER A 5 28.46 14.69 -32.44
C SER A 5 28.14 14.81 -30.96
N VAL A 6 27.79 16.01 -30.54
CA VAL A 6 27.07 16.25 -29.28
C VAL A 6 25.64 15.73 -29.51
N ARG A 7 25.40 14.44 -29.25
CA ARG A 7 24.03 13.91 -29.27
C ARG A 7 23.34 14.29 -27.98
N SER A 8 22.35 15.15 -28.14
CA SER A 8 21.44 15.67 -27.12
C SER A 8 20.94 14.59 -26.15
N ALA A 9 21.30 14.72 -24.87
CA ALA A 9 20.78 13.92 -23.76
C ALA A 9 19.36 14.35 -23.32
N GLY A 10 18.55 14.92 -24.23
CA GLY A 10 17.21 15.42 -23.93
C GLY A 10 16.07 14.41 -24.10
N HIS A 11 16.38 13.20 -24.58
CA HIS A 11 15.39 12.17 -24.92
C HIS A 11 15.46 10.91 -24.05
N VAL A 12 16.25 10.94 -22.97
CA VAL A 12 16.35 9.83 -22.02
C VAL A 12 15.15 9.90 -21.09
N HIS A 13 14.09 9.19 -21.47
CA HIS A 13 12.97 8.75 -20.63
C HIS A 13 12.37 9.80 -19.66
N LYS A 14 11.41 10.59 -20.16
CA LYS A 14 10.56 11.43 -19.28
C LYS A 14 9.50 10.55 -18.62
N PRO A 15 9.41 10.52 -17.28
CA PRO A 15 8.35 9.75 -16.61
C PRO A 15 6.98 10.32 -16.96
N MET A 16 6.04 9.44 -17.32
CA MET A 16 4.66 9.85 -17.67
C MET A 16 3.91 10.47 -16.49
N ILE A 17 4.28 10.11 -15.26
CA ILE A 17 3.67 10.64 -14.05
C ILE A 17 4.57 11.74 -13.50
N ARG A 18 4.04 12.98 -13.50
CA ARG A 18 4.67 14.14 -12.87
C ARG A 18 3.90 14.49 -11.61
N PHE A 19 4.53 14.37 -10.46
CA PHE A 19 3.92 14.78 -9.20
C PHE A 19 3.87 16.31 -9.15
N LEU A 20 2.71 16.89 -9.49
CA LEU A 20 2.42 18.33 -9.51
C LEU A 20 2.30 18.96 -8.09
N GLY A 21 3.00 18.41 -7.10
CA GLY A 21 2.87 18.82 -5.69
C GLY A 21 1.63 18.21 -4.99
N LYS A 22 1.32 18.70 -3.79
CA LYS A 22 0.15 18.25 -3.03
C LYS A 22 -1.12 18.83 -3.66
N ARG A 23 -2.10 17.96 -3.94
CA ARG A 23 -3.44 18.40 -4.34
C ARG A 23 -4.04 19.22 -3.20
N VAL A 24 -4.18 20.53 -3.40
CA VAL A 24 -4.96 21.40 -2.53
C VAL A 24 -6.40 21.28 -3.00
N TYR A 25 -7.27 20.75 -2.15
CA TYR A 25 -8.71 20.78 -2.41
C TYR A 25 -9.22 22.16 -2.02
N ASP A 26 -10.02 22.80 -2.89
CA ASP A 26 -10.56 24.14 -2.65
C ASP A 26 -11.55 24.18 -1.46
N SER A 27 -12.05 23.01 -1.03
CA SER A 27 -12.95 22.88 0.11
C SER A 27 -12.28 22.16 1.28
N PRO A 28 -12.58 22.56 2.53
CA PRO A 28 -12.16 21.79 3.69
C PRO A 28 -12.75 20.38 3.61
N SER A 29 -11.94 19.38 3.98
CA SER A 29 -12.42 17.99 4.07
C SER A 29 -13.65 17.94 4.99
N PRO A 30 -14.71 17.20 4.62
CA PRO A 30 -15.84 17.00 5.51
C PRO A 30 -15.37 16.40 6.84
N ALA A 31 -16.05 16.75 7.92
CA ALA A 31 -15.76 16.22 9.24
C ALA A 31 -15.93 14.69 9.22
N ALA A 32 -14.99 13.98 9.84
CA ALA A 32 -15.09 12.54 10.01
C ALA A 32 -16.32 12.21 10.89
N THR A 33 -17.30 11.52 10.31
CA THR A 33 -18.53 11.11 11.00
C THR A 33 -18.57 9.58 11.09
N SER A 34 -19.23 9.06 12.13
CA SER A 34 -19.44 7.62 12.28
C SER A 34 -20.43 7.13 11.22
N HIS A 35 -20.17 5.93 10.68
CA HIS A 35 -21.04 5.35 9.66
C HIS A 35 -22.42 5.01 10.27
N PRO A 36 -23.55 5.28 9.59
CA PRO A 36 -24.88 5.06 10.15
C PRO A 36 -25.18 3.59 10.44
N LEU A 37 -24.59 2.66 9.67
CA LEU A 37 -24.69 1.21 9.87
C LEU A 37 -23.58 0.62 10.76
N ALA A 38 -22.78 1.44 11.45
CA ALA A 38 -21.77 0.93 12.36
C ALA A 38 -22.44 0.25 13.58
N PRO A 39 -21.86 -0.85 14.10
CA PRO A 39 -22.28 -1.43 15.37
C PRO A 39 -22.30 -0.38 16.50
N GLU A 40 -23.25 -0.48 17.43
CA GLU A 40 -23.47 0.52 18.50
C GLU A 40 -22.20 0.78 19.33
N GLU A 41 -21.41 -0.26 19.56
CA GLU A 41 -20.14 -0.17 20.28
C GLU A 41 -19.11 0.74 19.58
N VAL A 42 -19.02 0.66 18.25
CA VAL A 42 -18.11 1.49 17.46
C VAL A 42 -18.63 2.92 17.39
N LYS A 43 -19.96 3.08 17.27
CA LYS A 43 -20.60 4.39 17.18
C LYS A 43 -20.39 5.23 18.44
N SER A 44 -20.45 4.61 19.62
CA SER A 44 -20.22 5.27 20.91
C SER A 44 -18.74 5.62 21.16
N LYS A 45 -17.80 4.75 20.75
CA LYS A 45 -16.36 4.95 20.98
C LYS A 45 -15.64 5.77 19.89
N PHE A 46 -16.31 6.09 18.78
CA PHE A 46 -15.68 6.78 17.64
C PHE A 46 -15.11 8.16 18.00
N SER A 47 -15.79 8.90 18.87
CA SER A 47 -15.30 10.21 19.34
C SER A 47 -13.99 10.11 20.12
N ASP A 48 -13.79 9.01 20.86
CA ASP A 48 -12.56 8.78 21.62
C ASP A 48 -11.42 8.32 20.71
N PHE A 49 -11.72 7.55 19.67
CA PHE A 49 -10.77 7.22 18.60
C PHE A 49 -10.20 8.49 17.93
N LEU A 50 -11.06 9.47 17.60
CA LEU A 50 -10.60 10.73 17.01
C LEU A 50 -9.69 11.54 17.96
N LYS A 51 -9.88 11.42 19.27
CA LYS A 51 -9.00 12.08 20.27
C LYS A 51 -7.63 11.37 20.33
N LEU A 52 -7.61 10.04 20.29
CA LEU A 52 -6.39 9.23 20.27
C LEU A 52 -5.51 9.53 19.05
N GLN A 53 -6.12 9.77 17.89
CA GLN A 53 -5.37 10.15 16.67
C GLN A 53 -4.69 11.53 16.78
N LYS A 54 -5.28 12.46 17.53
CA LYS A 54 -4.74 13.83 17.68
C LYS A 54 -3.59 13.91 18.70
N ASN A 55 -3.55 12.98 19.65
CA ASN A 55 -2.50 12.90 20.64
C ASN A 55 -2.18 11.42 20.90
N PRO A 56 -1.34 10.80 20.05
CA PRO A 56 -0.95 9.41 20.23
C PRO A 56 -0.11 9.28 21.50
N GLN A 57 -0.79 8.95 22.60
CA GLN A 57 -0.12 8.54 23.82
C GLN A 57 0.38 7.09 23.63
N PRO A 58 1.62 6.77 24.04
CA PRO A 58 2.11 5.40 24.02
C PRO A 58 1.31 4.57 25.03
N VAL A 59 0.34 3.81 24.55
CA VAL A 59 -0.41 2.88 25.39
C VAL A 59 0.48 1.69 25.72
N HIS A 60 1.01 1.68 26.95
CA HIS A 60 1.53 0.47 27.55
C HIS A 60 0.39 -0.55 27.66
N SER A 61 0.61 -1.72 27.08
CA SER A 61 -0.26 -2.87 27.12
C SER A 61 -0.45 -3.34 28.57
N SER A 62 -1.62 -3.09 29.15
CA SER A 62 -2.07 -3.76 30.38
C SER A 62 -3.13 -4.80 30.02
N PRO A 63 -2.98 -6.07 30.43
CA PRO A 63 -3.90 -7.15 30.08
C PRO A 63 -5.07 -7.14 31.07
N SER A 64 -6.30 -6.94 30.59
CA SER A 64 -7.51 -7.29 31.34
C SER A 64 -8.22 -8.46 30.67
N SER A 65 -8.51 -9.43 31.52
CA SER A 65 -8.96 -10.80 31.26
C SER A 65 -10.38 -10.91 30.71
N SER A 66 -10.52 -11.78 29.70
CA SER A 66 -11.61 -12.72 29.46
C SER A 66 -13.07 -12.24 29.56
N SER A 67 -13.72 -12.07 28.40
CA SER A 67 -15.01 -12.70 28.17
C SER A 67 -14.98 -13.38 26.80
N SER A 68 -15.19 -14.70 26.81
CA SER A 68 -15.25 -15.54 25.63
C SER A 68 -16.59 -15.34 24.93
N THR A 69 -16.66 -14.36 24.03
CA THR A 69 -17.58 -14.45 22.89
C THR A 69 -16.73 -14.89 21.71
N GLN A 70 -17.00 -16.10 21.22
CA GLN A 70 -16.42 -16.57 19.96
C GLN A 70 -16.87 -15.61 18.86
N ALA A 71 -16.05 -14.59 18.60
CA ALA A 71 -16.01 -13.98 17.31
C ALA A 71 -15.69 -15.13 16.36
N SER A 72 -16.63 -15.43 15.45
CA SER A 72 -16.32 -16.14 14.23
C SER A 72 -15.26 -15.29 13.54
N GLN A 73 -13.99 -15.55 13.87
CA GLN A 73 -12.89 -15.15 13.04
C GLN A 73 -13.19 -15.83 11.72
N SER A 74 -13.74 -15.08 10.77
CA SER A 74 -13.47 -15.35 9.38
C SER A 74 -11.95 -15.29 9.30
N LYS A 75 -11.31 -16.44 9.54
CA LYS A 75 -9.90 -16.68 9.28
C LYS A 75 -9.75 -16.28 7.83
N GLU A 76 -9.28 -15.08 7.60
CA GLU A 76 -8.69 -14.72 6.33
C GLU A 76 -7.60 -15.76 6.13
N ARG A 77 -7.89 -16.77 5.30
CA ARG A 77 -6.91 -17.75 4.91
C ARG A 77 -5.98 -17.00 3.97
N VAL A 78 -4.94 -16.38 4.53
CA VAL A 78 -3.80 -15.98 3.73
C VAL A 78 -3.21 -17.27 3.20
N LEU A 79 -3.47 -17.55 1.92
CA LEU A 79 -2.96 -18.72 1.22
C LEU A 79 -1.59 -18.33 0.68
N TRP A 80 -0.55 -18.88 1.30
CA TRP A 80 0.81 -18.82 0.81
C TRP A 80 1.03 -20.03 -0.09
N TYR A 81 1.61 -19.79 -1.26
CA TYR A 81 1.98 -20.83 -2.21
C TYR A 81 3.50 -20.85 -2.30
N ASP A 82 4.10 -22.00 -2.05
CA ASP A 82 5.55 -22.18 -2.19
C ASP A 82 5.92 -22.43 -3.65
N ASP A 83 5.01 -23.02 -4.43
CA ASP A 83 5.18 -23.29 -5.86
C ASP A 83 4.19 -22.46 -6.71
N PRO A 84 4.66 -21.71 -7.73
CA PRO A 84 3.77 -21.04 -8.68
C PRO A 84 2.82 -21.98 -9.43
N SER A 85 3.06 -23.29 -9.48
CA SER A 85 2.15 -24.26 -10.09
C SER A 85 0.83 -24.43 -9.31
N GLU A 86 0.81 -24.09 -8.03
CA GLU A 86 -0.37 -24.18 -7.16
C GLU A 86 -1.30 -22.96 -7.28
N LEU A 87 -0.88 -21.95 -8.05
CA LEU A 87 -1.66 -20.73 -8.23
C LEU A 87 -2.92 -21.02 -9.05
N PRO A 88 -4.09 -20.50 -8.63
CA PRO A 88 -5.35 -20.71 -9.36
C PRO A 88 -5.42 -19.95 -10.68
N TRP A 89 -4.39 -19.17 -11.02
CA TRP A 89 -4.25 -18.47 -12.29
C TRP A 89 -2.99 -18.92 -13.02
N ASN A 90 -3.01 -18.83 -14.35
CA ASN A 90 -1.88 -19.18 -15.20
C ASN A 90 -0.71 -18.19 -14.98
N TYR A 91 0.21 -18.57 -14.09
CA TYR A 91 1.46 -17.85 -13.88
C TYR A 91 2.52 -18.30 -14.89
N LYS A 92 3.12 -17.35 -15.60
CA LYS A 92 4.27 -17.62 -16.47
C LYS A 92 5.55 -17.36 -15.70
N THR A 93 6.29 -18.42 -15.41
CA THR A 93 7.61 -18.32 -14.76
C THR A 93 8.57 -17.55 -15.68
N PRO A 94 9.16 -16.43 -15.22
CA PRO A 94 10.12 -15.68 -16.01
C PRO A 94 11.37 -16.53 -16.30
N SER A 95 11.91 -16.37 -17.50
CA SER A 95 13.20 -16.95 -17.89
C SER A 95 14.36 -16.24 -17.20
N SER A 96 15.52 -16.92 -17.08
CA SER A 96 16.71 -16.34 -16.43
C SER A 96 17.13 -15.01 -17.05
N SER A 97 17.03 -14.88 -18.37
CA SER A 97 17.35 -13.64 -19.09
C SER A 97 16.38 -12.51 -18.75
N GLU A 98 15.08 -12.79 -18.56
CA GLU A 98 14.11 -11.79 -18.11
C GLU A 98 14.38 -11.34 -16.68
N ILE A 99 14.73 -12.29 -15.80
CA ILE A 99 15.10 -12.00 -14.40
C ILE A 99 16.35 -11.12 -14.35
N GLU A 100 17.37 -11.45 -15.13
CA GLU A 100 18.60 -10.65 -15.25
C GLU A 100 18.33 -9.27 -15.85
N LEU A 101 17.41 -9.15 -16.81
CA LEU A 101 17.05 -7.88 -17.41
C LEU A 101 16.33 -6.98 -16.39
N VAL A 102 15.43 -7.53 -15.58
CA VAL A 102 14.74 -6.80 -14.50
C VAL A 102 15.73 -6.39 -13.41
N ASN A 103 16.54 -7.33 -12.92
CA ASN A 103 17.51 -7.08 -11.86
C ASN A 103 18.65 -6.14 -12.30
N GLY A 104 19.06 -6.25 -13.57
CA GLY A 104 20.07 -5.42 -14.21
C GLY A 104 19.56 -4.06 -14.70
N GLY A 105 18.29 -3.72 -14.44
CA GLY A 105 17.72 -2.42 -14.80
C GLY A 105 17.59 -2.18 -16.30
N GLY A 106 17.45 -3.25 -17.09
CA GLY A 106 17.23 -3.19 -18.54
C GLY A 106 18.47 -2.87 -19.39
N VAL A 107 19.68 -2.87 -18.81
CA VAL A 107 20.92 -2.64 -19.55
C VAL A 107 21.38 -3.93 -20.20
N ILE A 108 21.05 -4.10 -21.48
CA ILE A 108 21.63 -5.14 -22.33
C ILE A 108 23.03 -4.65 -22.71
N ARG A 109 24.08 -5.38 -22.29
CA ARG A 109 25.47 -5.09 -22.67
C ARG A 109 25.85 -5.81 -23.96
#